data_AF-A0A942RJJ9-F1
#
_entry.id   AF-A0A942RJJ9-F1
#
_cell.length_a   1.000
_cell.length_b   1.000
_cell.length_c   1.000
_cell.angle_alpha   90.00
_cell.angle_beta   90.00
_cell.angle_gamma   90.00
#
_symmetry.space_group_name_H-M   'P 1'
#
loop_
_entity.id
_entity.type
_entity.pdbx_description
1 polymer ?
#
loop_
_entity_poly.entity_id
_entity_poly.type
_entity_poly.pdbx_seq_one_letter_code
_entity_poly.pdbx_strand_id
1 'polypeptide(L)'
;MINFKYMIKGTPINWFSTTLSKEQLIEQYKQEASEASSYEVSQYENIVNIKHVFIEKAVKWITGKMPHTIKYFSIPDYAARDMEICALAKMSGNVTTYMFTNNKEFADFVSKQSGFDIFEVAIAIKNPQG
;
A
#
# COMPACT_ATOMS: atom_id res chain seq x y z
N MET A 1 -7.91 -6.36 10.41
CA MET A 1 -8.62 -5.77 9.25
C MET A 1 -7.73 -6.01 8.04
N ILE A 2 -8.16 -6.78 7.04
CA ILE A 2 -7.23 -7.34 6.02
C ILE A 2 -6.87 -6.31 4.94
N ASN A 3 -7.74 -5.32 4.69
CA ASN A 3 -7.60 -4.33 3.62
C ASN A 3 -7.04 -2.99 4.09
N PHE A 4 -6.58 -2.17 3.14
CA PHE A 4 -6.16 -0.80 3.39
C PHE A 4 -7.35 0.13 3.62
N LYS A 5 -7.22 1.04 4.60
CA LYS A 5 -8.26 2.01 4.98
C LYS A 5 -8.15 3.33 4.26
N TYR A 6 -6.94 3.83 4.05
CA TYR A 6 -6.67 5.14 3.48
C TYR A 6 -5.93 5.02 2.16
N MET A 7 -6.27 5.91 1.23
CA MET A 7 -5.61 6.09 -0.04
C MET A 7 -5.24 7.55 -0.23
N ILE A 8 -4.04 7.80 -0.73
CA ILE A 8 -3.56 9.15 -1.06
C ILE A 8 -3.30 9.19 -2.56
N LYS A 9 -3.90 10.15 -3.25
CA LYS A 9 -3.75 10.34 -4.70
C LYS A 9 -2.81 11.52 -4.95
N GLY A 10 -1.68 11.26 -5.61
CA GLY A 10 -0.68 12.31 -5.87
C GLY A 10 0.11 12.14 -7.15
N THR A 11 0.99 13.10 -7.39
CA THR A 11 2.02 13.00 -8.45
C THR A 11 2.97 11.84 -8.18
N PRO A 12 3.76 11.37 -9.17
CA PRO A 12 4.69 10.26 -8.99
C PRO A 12 5.53 10.38 -7.72
N ILE A 13 5.26 9.51 -6.75
CA ILE A 13 6.00 9.47 -5.50
C ILE A 13 7.21 8.58 -5.72
N ASN A 14 8.35 9.20 -6.04
CA ASN A 14 9.62 8.50 -6.30
C ASN A 14 10.60 8.60 -5.11
N TRP A 15 10.21 9.22 -3.99
CA TRP A 15 11.12 9.50 -2.87
C TRP A 15 11.33 8.32 -1.93
N PHE A 16 10.55 7.24 -2.05
CA PHE A 16 10.83 6.00 -1.34
C PHE A 16 11.97 5.25 -2.06
N SER A 17 13.18 5.40 -1.53
CA SER A 17 14.40 4.78 -2.05
C SER A 17 14.41 3.26 -1.89
N THR A 18 13.70 2.74 -0.87
CA THR A 18 13.54 1.30 -0.60
C THR A 18 12.09 0.89 -0.80
N THR A 19 11.79 0.43 -2.02
CA THR A 19 10.50 -0.21 -2.30
C THR A 19 10.69 -1.59 -2.89
N LEU A 20 9.82 -2.50 -2.51
CA LEU A 20 9.88 -3.92 -2.86
C LEU A 20 8.73 -4.28 -3.81
N SER A 21 8.97 -5.20 -4.74
CA SER A 21 7.85 -5.93 -5.35
C SER A 21 7.15 -6.80 -4.31
N LYS A 22 6.00 -7.36 -4.68
CA LYS A 22 5.27 -8.32 -3.84
C LYS A 22 6.17 -9.50 -3.44
N GLU A 23 6.86 -10.06 -4.42
CA GLU A 23 7.75 -11.22 -4.27
C GLU A 23 8.95 -10.86 -3.40
N GLN A 24 9.56 -9.69 -3.61
CA GLN A 24 10.68 -9.21 -2.80
C GLN A 24 10.28 -8.98 -1.34
N LEU A 25 9.06 -8.47 -1.09
CA LEU A 25 8.54 -8.28 0.27
C LEU A 25 8.33 -9.62 1.00
N ILE A 26 7.79 -10.62 0.31
CA ILE A 26 7.58 -11.96 0.87
C ILE A 26 8.93 -12.62 1.17
N GLU A 27 9.88 -12.50 0.25
CA GLU A 27 11.22 -13.06 0.41
C GLU A 27 11.99 -12.39 1.56
N GLN A 28 11.94 -11.06 1.67
CA GLN A 28 12.56 -10.35 2.79
C GLN A 28 11.97 -10.79 4.14
N TYR A 29 10.65 -10.95 4.23
CA TYR A 29 10.02 -11.49 5.45
C TYR A 29 10.52 -12.89 5.78
N LYS A 30 10.65 -13.78 4.79
CA LYS A 30 11.19 -15.14 4.98
C LYS A 30 12.61 -15.12 5.54
N GLN A 31 13.44 -14.16 5.11
CA GLN A 31 14.83 -14.03 5.56
C GLN A 31 14.95 -13.45 6.97
N GLU A 32 14.15 -12.42 7.28
CA GLU A 32 14.16 -11.76 8.59
C GLU A 32 13.51 -12.63 9.67
N ALA A 33 12.46 -13.37 9.31
CA ALA A 33 11.73 -14.25 10.20
C ALA A 33 12.44 -15.60 10.36
N SER A 34 13.72 -15.58 10.72
CA SER A 34 14.57 -16.77 10.90
C SER A 34 14.02 -17.80 11.90
N GLU A 35 13.13 -17.36 12.79
CA GLU A 35 12.44 -18.18 13.79
C GLU A 35 10.95 -18.42 13.48
N ALA A 36 10.41 -17.83 12.42
CA ALA A 36 8.99 -18.00 12.10
C ALA A 36 8.70 -19.41 11.59
N SER A 37 7.58 -19.94 12.06
CA SER A 37 7.04 -21.18 11.54
C SER A 37 6.64 -21.05 10.07
N SER A 38 6.65 -22.17 9.35
CA SER A 38 6.12 -22.24 7.98
C SER A 38 4.67 -21.74 7.88
N TYR A 39 3.89 -21.93 8.95
CA TYR A 39 2.53 -21.41 9.06
C TYR A 39 2.51 -19.88 9.06
N GLU A 40 3.33 -19.21 9.87
CA GLU A 40 3.38 -17.74 9.92
C GLU A 40 3.80 -17.12 8.59
N VAL A 41 4.81 -17.71 7.94
CA VAL A 41 5.22 -17.31 6.58
C VAL A 41 4.06 -17.45 5.60
N SER A 42 3.30 -18.55 5.66
CA SER A 42 2.15 -18.76 4.78
C SER A 42 1.02 -17.76 5.04
N GLN A 43 0.78 -17.39 6.30
CA GLN A 43 -0.21 -16.37 6.67
C GLN A 43 0.21 -15.00 6.15
N TYR A 44 1.49 -14.64 6.32
CA TYR A 44 2.03 -13.39 5.81
C TYR A 44 1.91 -13.29 4.28
N GLU A 45 2.31 -14.34 3.57
CA GLU A 45 2.19 -14.42 2.11
C GLU A 45 0.72 -14.29 1.66
N ASN A 46 -0.21 -14.93 2.36
CA ASN A 46 -1.64 -14.79 2.07
C ASN A 46 -2.14 -13.35 2.28
N ILE A 47 -1.75 -12.70 3.39
CA ILE A 47 -2.09 -11.30 3.67
C ILE A 47 -1.56 -10.37 2.56
N VAL A 48 -0.30 -10.55 2.15
CA VAL A 48 0.31 -9.76 1.08
C VAL A 48 -0.42 -9.98 -0.25
N ASN A 49 -0.76 -11.23 -0.59
CA ASN A 49 -1.53 -11.55 -1.80
C ASN A 49 -2.93 -10.91 -1.79
N ILE A 50 -3.66 -10.99 -0.67
CA ILE A 50 -4.99 -10.35 -0.55
C ILE A 50 -4.89 -8.84 -0.72
N LYS A 51 -3.91 -8.20 -0.05
CA LYS A 51 -3.66 -6.76 -0.17
C LYS A 51 -3.30 -6.36 -1.61
N HIS A 52 -2.50 -7.16 -2.31
CA HIS A 52 -2.14 -6.91 -3.69
C HIS A 52 -3.37 -6.89 -4.61
N VAL A 53 -4.19 -7.94 -4.53
CA VAL A 53 -5.44 -8.03 -5.32
C VAL A 53 -6.40 -6.90 -4.97
N PHE A 54 -6.47 -6.51 -3.69
CA PHE A 54 -7.26 -5.37 -3.26
C PHE A 54 -6.82 -4.07 -3.93
N ILE A 55 -5.50 -3.78 -3.96
CA ILE A 55 -4.95 -2.58 -4.59
C ILE A 55 -5.29 -2.56 -6.08
N GLU A 56 -5.08 -3.68 -6.79
CA GLU A 56 -5.39 -3.78 -8.22
C GLU A 56 -6.86 -3.46 -8.49
N LYS A 57 -7.77 -4.05 -7.71
CA LYS A 57 -9.22 -3.82 -7.85
C LYS A 57 -9.60 -2.38 -7.50
N ALA A 58 -9.08 -1.83 -6.41
CA ALA A 58 -9.36 -0.47 -5.98
C ALA A 58 -8.93 0.55 -7.05
N VAL A 59 -7.69 0.43 -7.55
CA VAL A 59 -7.19 1.30 -8.62
C VAL A 59 -8.00 1.12 -9.90
N LYS A 60 -8.29 -0.12 -10.31
CA LYS A 60 -9.12 -0.38 -11.49
C LYS A 60 -10.52 0.23 -11.37
N TRP A 61 -11.14 0.18 -10.20
CA TRP A 61 -12.45 0.78 -9.97
C TRP A 61 -12.41 2.31 -10.04
N ILE A 62 -11.37 2.93 -9.48
CA ILE A 62 -11.22 4.39 -9.45
C ILE A 62 -10.85 4.94 -10.83
N THR A 63 -9.94 4.28 -11.55
CA THR A 63 -9.35 4.85 -12.78
C THR A 63 -9.80 4.15 -14.06
N GLY A 64 -10.56 3.06 -13.97
CA GLY A 64 -10.90 2.19 -15.11
C GLY A 64 -9.72 1.39 -15.68
N LYS A 65 -8.53 1.42 -15.06
CA LYS A 65 -7.29 0.82 -15.57
C LYS A 65 -6.54 0.08 -14.48
N MET A 66 -5.84 -1.00 -14.84
CA MET A 66 -4.94 -1.67 -13.90
C MET A 66 -3.73 -0.77 -13.58
N PRO A 67 -3.20 -0.82 -12.35
CA PRO A 67 -1.92 -0.18 -12.05
C PRO A 67 -0.82 -0.82 -12.90
N HIS A 68 0.18 -0.02 -13.29
CA HIS A 68 1.33 -0.51 -14.03
C HIS A 68 2.32 -1.24 -13.11
N THR A 69 2.57 -0.67 -11.93
CA THR A 69 3.39 -1.30 -10.89
C THR A 69 2.76 -1.11 -9.53
N ILE A 70 2.91 -2.13 -8.67
CA ILE A 70 2.62 -2.05 -7.25
C ILE A 70 3.92 -2.33 -6.50
N LYS A 71 4.27 -1.43 -5.59
CA LYS A 71 5.47 -1.49 -4.76
C LYS A 71 5.11 -1.33 -3.29
N TYR A 72 5.88 -1.94 -2.41
CA TYR A 72 5.64 -1.97 -0.97
C TYR A 72 6.80 -1.34 -0.22
N PHE A 73 6.48 -0.74 0.92
CA PHE A 73 7.45 -0.20 1.87
C PHE A 73 6.86 -0.27 3.28
N SER A 74 7.70 -0.19 4.30
CA SER A 74 7.27 -0.20 5.69
C SER A 74 7.41 1.20 6.31
N ILE A 75 6.50 1.51 7.23
CA ILE A 75 6.55 2.69 8.08
C ILE A 75 6.48 2.24 9.55
N PRO A 76 7.06 2.99 10.50
CA PRO A 76 6.85 2.72 11.91
C PRO A 76 5.37 2.89 12.30
N ASP A 77 4.83 1.90 13.02
CA ASP A 77 3.59 2.02 13.80
C ASP A 77 3.97 2.19 15.27
N TYR A 78 4.06 3.45 15.69
CA TYR A 78 4.45 3.80 17.06
C TYR A 78 3.43 3.35 18.11
N ALA A 79 2.15 3.18 17.73
CA ALA A 79 1.11 2.75 18.65
C ALA A 79 1.24 1.24 18.94
N ALA A 80 1.53 0.44 17.90
CA ALA A 80 1.73 -1.00 18.03
C ALA A 80 3.15 -1.42 18.41
N ARG A 81 4.12 -0.50 18.38
CA ARG A 81 5.57 -0.78 18.46
C ARG A 81 6.00 -1.80 17.38
N ASP A 82 5.43 -1.66 16.20
CA ASP A 82 5.60 -2.57 15.07
C ASP A 82 5.86 -1.77 13.78
N MET A 83 6.01 -2.45 12.65
CA MET A 83 6.11 -1.85 11.33
C MET A 83 4.82 -2.09 10.55
N GLU A 84 4.25 -1.04 9.98
CA GLU A 84 3.10 -1.15 9.09
C GLU A 84 3.55 -1.20 7.62
N ILE A 85 3.03 -2.17 6.87
CA ILE A 85 3.22 -2.24 5.42
C ILE A 85 2.30 -1.26 4.72
N CYS A 86 2.88 -0.39 3.91
CA CYS A 86 2.23 0.49 2.95
C CYS A 86 2.47 0.02 1.51
N ALA A 87 1.66 0.53 0.58
CA ALA A 87 1.82 0.25 -0.84
C ALA A 87 1.73 1.50 -1.71
N LEU A 88 2.40 1.46 -2.86
CA LEU A 88 2.34 2.45 -3.94
C LEU A 88 1.87 1.74 -5.20
N ALA A 89 0.77 2.21 -5.78
CA ALA A 89 0.29 1.77 -7.08
C ALA A 89 0.50 2.89 -8.10
N LYS A 90 1.37 2.66 -9.08
CA LYS A 90 1.73 3.65 -10.09
C LYS A 90 1.00 3.37 -11.39
N MET A 91 0.40 4.39 -11.98
CA MET A 91 -0.19 4.32 -13.31
C MET A 91 0.90 4.45 -14.39
N SER A 92 0.69 3.81 -15.55
CA SER A 92 1.58 3.97 -16.70
C SER A 92 1.68 5.45 -17.13
N GLY A 93 2.87 5.89 -17.56
CA GLY A 93 3.06 7.22 -18.13
C GLY A 93 3.31 8.39 -17.15
N ASN A 94 3.92 8.16 -15.98
CA ASN A 94 4.28 9.22 -15.00
C ASN A 94 3.08 10.07 -14.49
N VAL A 95 1.85 9.57 -14.56
CA VAL A 95 0.66 10.43 -14.33
C VAL A 95 0.24 10.50 -12.86
N THR A 96 0.09 9.37 -12.19
CA THR A 96 -0.52 9.33 -10.84
C THR A 96 -0.02 8.15 -10.05
N THR A 97 0.26 8.37 -8.76
CA THR A 97 0.54 7.32 -7.79
C THR A 97 -0.55 7.33 -6.72
N TYR A 98 -1.03 6.13 -6.40
CA TYR A 98 -1.96 5.89 -5.30
C TYR A 98 -1.19 5.22 -4.18
N MET A 99 -1.05 5.89 -3.04
CA MET A 99 -0.47 5.31 -1.84
C MET A 99 -1.58 4.73 -0.98
N PHE A 100 -1.36 3.54 -0.42
CA PHE A 100 -2.30 2.85 0.47
C PHE A 100 -1.67 2.59 1.83
N THR A 101 -2.40 2.90 2.90
CA THR A 101 -1.99 2.71 4.29
C THR A 101 -3.21 2.48 5.20
N ASN A 102 -3.00 1.83 6.34
CA ASN A 102 -3.94 1.74 7.45
C ASN A 102 -3.66 2.76 8.56
N ASN A 103 -2.48 3.37 8.55
CA ASN A 103 -2.05 4.39 9.49
C ASN A 103 -2.59 5.77 9.08
N LYS A 104 -3.58 6.27 9.83
CA LYS A 104 -4.17 7.59 9.57
C LYS A 104 -3.17 8.73 9.80
N GLU A 105 -2.37 8.64 10.85
CA GLU A 105 -1.41 9.69 11.20
C GLU A 105 -0.37 9.86 10.09
N PHE A 106 0.10 8.75 9.53
CA PHE A 106 0.98 8.78 8.37
C PHE A 106 0.28 9.35 7.13
N ALA A 107 -0.97 8.95 6.85
CA ALA A 107 -1.72 9.53 5.75
C ALA A 107 -1.90 11.04 5.89
N ASP A 108 -2.27 11.51 7.08
CA ASP A 108 -2.41 12.92 7.43
C ASP A 108 -1.08 13.67 7.28
N PHE A 109 0.03 13.07 7.73
CA PHE A 109 1.37 13.63 7.57
C PHE A 109 1.72 13.81 6.08
N VAL A 110 1.56 12.76 5.27
CA VAL A 110 1.86 12.82 3.84
C VAL A 110 1.00 13.87 3.16
N SER A 111 -0.30 13.89 3.41
CA SER A 111 -1.22 14.89 2.85
C SER A 111 -0.82 16.31 3.22
N LYS A 112 -0.51 16.57 4.49
CA LYS A 112 -0.08 17.88 4.96
C LYS A 112 1.24 18.35 4.32
N GLN A 113 2.19 17.45 4.11
CA GLN A 113 3.49 17.78 3.53
C GLN A 113 3.46 17.94 2.00
N SER A 114 2.61 17.17 1.33
CA SER A 114 2.56 17.12 -0.14
C SER A 114 1.42 17.91 -0.77
N GLY A 115 0.38 18.24 0.01
CA GLY A 115 -0.87 18.81 -0.49
C GLY A 115 -1.78 17.81 -1.19
N PHE A 116 -1.51 16.50 -1.10
CA PHE A 116 -2.33 15.46 -1.74
C PHE A 116 -3.57 15.11 -0.95
N ASP A 117 -4.64 14.76 -1.67
CA ASP A 117 -5.91 14.38 -1.07
C ASP A 117 -5.86 12.97 -0.46
N ILE A 118 -6.45 12.83 0.73
CA ILE A 118 -6.69 11.55 1.40
C ILE A 118 -8.14 11.13 1.18
N PHE A 119 -8.32 9.86 0.87
CA PHE A 119 -9.62 9.23 0.74
C PHE A 119 -9.69 8.00 1.64
N GLU A 120 -10.84 7.76 2.25
CA GLU A 120 -11.13 6.41 2.73
C GLU A 120 -11.39 5.50 1.53
N VAL A 121 -10.70 4.36 1.45
CA VAL A 121 -10.78 3.49 0.26
C VAL A 121 -12.21 2.98 0.04
N ALA A 122 -12.92 2.66 1.12
CA ALA A 122 -14.32 2.23 1.04
C ALA A 122 -15.24 3.31 0.43
N ILE A 123 -14.94 4.59 0.63
CA ILE A 123 -15.69 5.72 0.07
C ILE A 123 -15.27 5.93 -1.39
N ALA A 124 -13.96 5.94 -1.68
CA ALA A 124 -13.44 6.13 -3.03
C ALA A 124 -13.95 5.06 -4.02
N ILE A 125 -14.10 3.81 -3.55
CA ILE A 125 -14.66 2.72 -4.36
C ILE A 125 -16.15 2.93 -4.65
N LYS A 126 -16.91 3.48 -3.70
CA LYS A 126 -18.35 3.74 -3.88
C LYS A 126 -18.62 4.94 -4.78
N ASN A 127 -17.70 5.92 -4.80
CA ASN A 127 -17.81 7.15 -5.57
C ASN A 127 -16.57 7.36 -6.45
N PRO A 128 -16.38 6.56 -7.51
CA PRO A 128 -15.17 6.63 -8.34
C PRO A 128 -15.04 7.92 -9.19
N GLN A 129 -16.06 8.78 -9.22
CA GLN A 129 -16.09 10.05 -9.97
C GLN A 129 -16.00 11.31 -9.08
N GLY A 130 -15.40 11.21 -7.90
CA GLY A 130 -15.09 12.38 -7.07
C GLY A 130 -14.19 13.39 -7.79
#